data_AF-A0A7S4M2V6-F1
#
_entry.id   AF-A0A7S4M2V6-F1
#
_cell.length_a   1.000
_cell.length_b   1.000
_cell.length_c   1.000
_cell.angle_alpha   90.00
_cell.angle_beta   90.00
_cell.angle_gamma   90.00
#
_symmetry.space_group_name_H-M   'P 1'
#
loop_
_entity.id
_entity.type
_entity.pdbx_description
1 polymer ?
#
loop_
_entity_poly.entity_id
_entity_poly.type
_entity_poly.pdbx_seq_one_letter_code
_entity_poly.pdbx_strand_id
1 'polypeptide(L)'
;MTDSRVHSNAAHGAGGGFGGGVFCSGKASIQRTTVYGNTASAYGGRRGGGIFNDGEMSLEASTVVNNSARVVLGSDPTTGGGGGGGVGNDGTLTVRDTLIAHNVAA
;
A
#
# COMPACT_ATOMS: atom_id res chain seq x y z
N MET A 1 13.67 3.03 -6.10
CA MET A 1 14.13 2.03 -5.11
C MET A 1 14.40 0.74 -5.84
N THR A 2 15.52 0.10 -5.55
CA THR A 2 15.99 -1.05 -6.32
C THR A 2 16.69 -2.07 -5.41
N ASP A 3 16.54 -3.37 -5.67
CA ASP A 3 17.20 -4.47 -4.92
C ASP A 3 17.02 -4.38 -3.39
N SER A 4 15.83 -3.97 -2.96
CA SER A 4 15.55 -3.62 -1.57
C SER A 4 14.51 -4.54 -0.92
N ARG A 5 14.43 -4.50 0.41
CA ARG A 5 13.34 -5.11 1.18
C ARG A 5 12.67 -4.04 2.03
N VAL A 6 11.37 -3.88 1.86
CA VAL A 6 10.53 -2.99 2.67
C VAL A 6 9.57 -3.85 3.46
N HIS A 7 9.80 -3.98 4.76
CA HIS A 7 9.00 -4.89 5.56
C HIS A 7 8.81 -4.44 6.98
N SER A 8 7.78 -5.00 7.62
CA SER A 8 7.47 -4.80 9.03
C SER A 8 7.24 -3.33 9.41
N ASN A 9 6.85 -2.50 8.44
CA ASN A 9 6.49 -1.11 8.70
C ASN A 9 4.99 -1.00 9.01
N ALA A 10 4.65 -0.02 9.84
CA ALA A 10 3.27 0.26 10.22
C ALA A 10 2.97 1.75 10.07
N ALA A 11 1.93 2.08 9.31
CA ALA A 11 1.37 3.42 9.22
C ALA A 11 0.06 3.50 10.00
N HIS A 12 -0.09 4.51 10.86
CA HIS A 12 -1.32 4.77 11.61
C HIS A 12 -1.77 6.22 11.41
N GLY A 13 -2.94 6.44 10.82
CA GLY A 13 -3.44 7.79 10.48
C GLY A 13 -4.88 8.06 10.90
N ALA A 14 -5.12 9.20 11.55
CA ALA A 14 -6.48 9.67 11.89
C ALA A 14 -7.28 10.19 10.67
N GLY A 15 -6.61 10.46 9.54
CA GLY A 15 -7.23 11.04 8.34
C GLY A 15 -6.92 10.32 7.02
N GLY A 16 -6.43 9.07 7.08
CA GLY A 16 -6.06 8.28 5.91
C GLY A 16 -4.81 7.45 6.15
N GLY A 17 -4.84 6.18 5.75
CA GLY A 17 -3.73 5.25 5.91
C GLY A 17 -2.85 5.28 4.67
N PHE A 18 -1.80 6.08 4.69
CA PHE A 18 -0.77 6.02 3.64
C PHE A 18 -0.08 4.64 3.69
N GLY A 19 0.52 4.26 2.55
CA GLY A 19 1.06 2.92 2.34
C GLY A 19 1.89 2.41 3.52
N GLY A 20 1.57 1.23 4.04
CA GLY A 20 2.19 0.75 5.28
C GLY A 20 3.71 0.62 5.19
N GLY A 21 4.24 0.37 3.99
CA GLY A 21 5.67 0.36 3.69
C GLY A 21 6.11 1.48 2.75
N VAL A 22 5.37 1.73 1.67
CA VAL A 22 5.74 2.73 0.66
C VAL A 22 4.57 3.65 0.34
N PHE A 23 4.82 4.95 0.40
CA PHE A 23 3.92 5.97 -0.11
C PHE A 23 4.59 6.75 -1.25
N CYS A 24 3.86 6.96 -2.35
CA CYS A 24 4.29 7.80 -3.45
C CYS A 24 3.21 8.82 -3.83
N SER A 25 3.54 10.10 -3.82
CA SER A 25 2.70 11.21 -4.33
C SER A 25 3.30 11.91 -5.55
N GLY A 26 4.46 11.44 -6.02
CA GLY A 26 5.19 11.98 -7.16
C GLY A 26 5.52 10.88 -8.16
N LYS A 27 6.70 10.94 -8.79
CA LYS A 27 7.17 9.84 -9.65
C LYS A 27 8.04 8.86 -8.87
N ALA A 28 7.74 7.57 -8.94
CA ALA A 28 8.54 6.51 -8.35
C ALA A 28 8.77 5.33 -9.29
N SER A 29 9.97 4.74 -9.19
CA SER A 29 10.29 3.47 -9.81
C SER A 29 10.76 2.50 -8.72
N ILE A 30 10.09 1.35 -8.61
CA ILE A 30 10.41 0.27 -7.69
C ILE A 30 10.73 -0.97 -8.51
N GLN A 31 11.95 -1.48 -8.35
CA GLN A 31 12.46 -2.58 -9.17
C GLN A 31 13.12 -3.64 -8.29
N ARG A 32 12.91 -4.93 -8.57
CA ARG A 32 13.52 -6.05 -7.83
C ARG A 32 13.45 -5.89 -6.31
N THR A 33 12.32 -5.41 -5.84
CA THR A 33 12.12 -5.07 -4.43
C THR A 33 11.04 -5.96 -3.85
N THR A 34 11.25 -6.42 -2.63
CA THR A 34 10.24 -7.17 -1.88
C THR A 34 9.58 -6.25 -0.86
N VAL A 35 8.29 -5.99 -1.00
CA VAL A 35 7.46 -5.26 -0.04
C VAL A 35 6.56 -6.24 0.68
N TYR A 36 6.85 -6.54 1.94
CA TYR A 36 6.11 -7.59 2.65
C TYR A 36 5.87 -7.33 4.14
N GLY A 37 4.78 -7.86 4.69
CA GLY A 37 4.52 -7.75 6.13
C GLY A 37 4.31 -6.31 6.62
N ASN A 38 3.93 -5.38 5.74
CA ASN A 38 3.64 -4.01 6.14
C ASN A 38 2.15 -3.86 6.46
N THR A 39 1.82 -2.93 7.36
CA THR A 39 0.45 -2.70 7.82
C THR A 39 0.07 -1.23 7.73
N ALA A 40 -1.05 -0.92 7.09
CA ALA A 40 -1.65 0.41 7.11
C ALA A 40 -2.95 0.40 7.91
N SER A 41 -3.06 1.28 8.89
CA SER A 41 -4.21 1.42 9.80
C SER A 41 -4.70 2.87 9.79
N ALA A 42 -6.01 3.09 9.67
CA ALA A 42 -6.56 4.44 9.71
C ALA A 42 -8.05 4.49 10.10
N TYR A 43 -8.50 5.66 10.54
CA TYR A 43 -9.91 5.99 10.76
C TYR A 43 -10.47 6.53 9.43
N GLY A 44 -11.14 5.66 8.67
CA GLY A 44 -11.62 6.01 7.32
C GLY A 44 -10.52 6.16 6.25
N GLY A 45 -10.91 6.29 4.97
CA GLY A 45 -10.01 6.69 3.88
C GLY A 45 -9.32 5.56 3.10
N ARG A 46 -8.70 5.96 1.97
CA ARG A 46 -8.06 5.14 0.95
C ARG A 46 -6.71 4.58 1.44
N ARG A 47 -6.41 3.30 1.19
CA ARG A 47 -5.21 2.63 1.74
C ARG A 47 -4.52 1.72 0.74
N GLY A 48 -3.22 1.53 0.97
CA GLY A 48 -2.44 0.39 0.52
C GLY A 48 -1.74 -0.27 1.70
N GLY A 49 -2.02 -1.52 2.04
CA GLY A 49 -1.38 -2.15 3.21
C GLY A 49 0.14 -2.24 3.07
N GLY A 50 0.63 -2.44 1.85
CA GLY A 50 2.05 -2.40 1.50
C GLY A 50 2.46 -1.09 0.85
N ILE A 51 1.81 -0.77 -0.27
CA ILE A 51 2.17 0.36 -1.12
C ILE A 51 0.92 1.22 -1.36
N PHE A 52 1.02 2.52 -1.19
CA PHE A 52 0.01 3.48 -1.65
C PHE A 52 0.61 4.42 -2.70
N ASN A 53 0.00 4.47 -3.88
CA ASN A 53 0.39 5.35 -4.97
C ASN A 53 -0.70 6.38 -5.28
N ASP A 54 -0.39 7.65 -5.05
CA ASP A 54 -1.17 8.84 -5.41
C ASP A 54 -0.48 9.65 -6.54
N GLY A 55 0.63 9.14 -7.08
CA GLY A 55 1.39 9.74 -8.17
C GLY A 55 1.57 8.80 -9.37
N GLU A 56 2.74 8.84 -10.01
CA GLU A 56 3.12 7.94 -11.09
C GLU A 56 4.13 6.90 -10.58
N MET A 57 3.72 5.63 -10.54
CA MET A 57 4.59 4.53 -10.08
C MET A 57 4.77 3.45 -11.14
N SER A 58 6.02 3.02 -11.32
CA SER A 58 6.36 1.77 -11.99
C SER A 58 6.82 0.74 -10.96
N LEU A 59 6.20 -0.43 -10.98
CA LEU A 59 6.53 -1.57 -10.13
C LEU A 59 6.94 -2.74 -11.02
N GLU A 60 8.22 -3.09 -10.99
CA GLU A 60 8.82 -4.04 -11.92
C GLU A 60 9.63 -5.13 -11.21
N ALA A 61 9.52 -6.37 -11.68
CA ALA A 61 10.31 -7.51 -11.19
C ALA A 61 10.26 -7.65 -9.65
N SER A 62 9.15 -7.25 -9.03
CA SER A 62 9.05 -7.04 -7.59
C SER A 62 8.07 -8.03 -6.94
N THR A 63 8.00 -8.04 -5.62
CA THR A 63 7.09 -8.91 -4.87
C THR A 63 6.41 -8.12 -3.78
N VAL A 64 5.08 -8.05 -3.81
CA VAL A 64 4.25 -7.37 -2.81
C VAL A 64 3.34 -8.39 -2.15
N VAL A 65 3.71 -8.87 -0.95
CA VAL A 65 3.03 -10.00 -0.31
C VAL A 65 2.84 -9.83 1.18
N ASN A 66 1.81 -10.46 1.75
CA ASN A 66 1.56 -10.46 3.20
C ASN A 66 1.44 -9.04 3.79
N ASN A 67 0.95 -8.07 3.01
CA ASN A 67 0.66 -6.75 3.53
C ASN A 67 -0.82 -6.64 3.94
N SER A 68 -1.10 -5.78 4.92
CA SER A 68 -2.42 -5.66 5.52
C SER A 68 -2.89 -4.21 5.57
N ALA A 69 -4.10 -3.94 5.09
CA ALA A 69 -4.81 -2.69 5.35
C ALA A 69 -5.92 -2.97 6.36
N ARG A 70 -5.98 -2.22 7.46
CA ARG A 70 -6.99 -2.39 8.52
C ARG A 70 -7.77 -1.11 8.78
N VAL A 71 -9.08 -1.13 8.63
CA VAL A 71 -9.95 -0.03 9.06
C VAL A 71 -10.07 -0.04 10.59
N VAL A 72 -9.69 1.07 11.21
CA VAL A 72 -10.05 1.32 12.61
C VAL A 72 -11.39 2.02 12.57
N LEU A 73 -12.46 1.30 12.89
CA LEU A 73 -13.81 1.82 12.85
C LEU A 73 -13.93 3.02 13.81
N GLY A 74 -13.99 4.23 13.25
CA GLY A 74 -14.78 5.32 13.80
C GLY A 74 -16.19 5.20 13.25
N SER A 75 -17.19 5.66 13.99
CA SER A 75 -18.63 5.51 13.75
C SER A 75 -19.19 6.14 12.45
N ASP A 76 -18.35 6.46 11.46
CA ASP A 76 -18.75 7.07 10.20
C ASP A 76 -18.75 6.04 9.05
N PRO A 77 -19.93 5.48 8.68
CA PRO A 77 -20.08 4.53 7.60
C PRO A 77 -19.83 5.12 6.21
N THR A 78 -19.66 6.45 6.08
CA THR A 78 -19.39 7.11 4.80
C THR A 78 -17.90 7.07 4.41
N THR A 79 -17.01 6.69 5.33
CA THR A 79 -15.56 6.62 5.10
C THR A 79 -15.07 5.27 4.54
N GLY A 80 -15.99 4.44 4.05
CA GLY A 80 -15.81 3.07 3.53
C GLY A 80 -14.98 2.92 2.26
N GLY A 81 -13.81 3.57 2.20
CA GLY A 81 -12.81 3.30 1.18
C GLY A 81 -12.09 2.00 1.49
N GLY A 82 -12.55 0.89 0.92
CA GLY A 82 -11.84 -0.39 0.93
C GLY A 82 -10.48 -0.24 0.24
N GLY A 83 -9.44 0.00 1.02
CA GLY A 83 -8.08 0.06 0.49
C GLY A 83 -7.57 -1.32 0.12
N GLY A 84 -6.70 -1.40 -0.89
CA GLY A 84 -6.05 -2.65 -1.27
C GLY A 84 -5.11 -3.10 -0.17
N GLY A 85 -5.27 -4.33 0.34
CA GLY A 85 -4.37 -4.88 1.35
C GLY A 85 -2.91 -4.87 0.93
N GLY A 86 -2.64 -4.92 -0.39
CA GLY A 86 -1.30 -4.93 -0.96
C GLY A 86 -0.93 -3.55 -1.50
N VAL A 87 -1.55 -3.19 -2.62
CA VAL A 87 -1.32 -1.92 -3.30
C VAL A 87 -2.62 -1.14 -3.41
N GLY A 88 -2.66 0.07 -2.88
CA GLY A 88 -3.68 1.07 -3.18
C GLY A 88 -3.15 2.03 -4.22
N ASN A 89 -3.96 2.34 -5.24
CA ASN A 89 -3.56 3.25 -6.32
C ASN A 89 -4.68 4.23 -6.66
N ASP A 90 -4.40 5.52 -6.46
CA ASP A 90 -5.24 6.64 -6.87
C ASP A 90 -4.63 7.42 -8.05
N GLY A 91 -3.33 7.27 -8.28
CA GLY A 91 -2.63 7.82 -9.44
C GLY A 91 -2.51 6.83 -10.60
N THR A 92 -1.36 6.85 -11.29
CA THR A 92 -1.03 5.92 -12.37
C THR A 92 -0.05 4.88 -11.86
N LEU A 93 -0.42 3.60 -11.96
CA LEU A 93 0.45 2.48 -11.60
C LEU A 93 0.66 1.55 -12.81
N THR A 94 1.92 1.37 -13.19
CA THR A 94 2.32 0.32 -14.12
C THR A 94 2.92 -0.84 -13.33
N VAL A 95 2.43 -2.05 -13.55
CA VAL A 95 2.95 -3.27 -12.93
C VAL A 95 3.42 -4.22 -14.00
N ARG A 96 4.68 -4.65 -13.92
CA ARG A 96 5.28 -5.64 -14.82
C ARG A 96 6.08 -6.66 -14.02
N ASP A 97 6.01 -7.93 -14.40
CA ASP A 97 6.80 -9.03 -13.82
C ASP A 97 6.80 -9.04 -12.28
N THR A 98 5.68 -8.64 -11.68
CA THR A 98 5.58 -8.43 -10.24
C THR A 98 4.52 -9.34 -9.66
N LEU A 99 4.87 -10.02 -8.58
CA LEU A 99 3.93 -10.82 -7.80
C LEU A 99 3.21 -9.93 -6.78
N ILE A 100 1.88 -9.91 -6.82
CA ILE A 100 1.04 -9.28 -5.79
C ILE A 100 0.09 -10.35 -5.25
N ALA A 101 0.35 -10.87 -4.06
CA ALA A 101 -0.39 -12.02 -3.53
C ALA A 101 -0.48 -11.98 -1.99
N HIS A 102 -1.45 -12.71 -1.42
CA HIS A 102 -1.60 -12.84 0.04
C HIS A 102 -1.68 -11.50 0.79
N ASN A 103 -2.25 -10.47 0.18
CA ASN A 103 -2.45 -9.20 0.85
C ASN A 103 -3.91 -9.10 1.32
N VAL A 104 -4.13 -8.55 2.51
CA VAL A 104 -5.44 -8.58 3.19
C VAL A 104 -5.93 -7.16 3.44
N ALA A 105 -7.18 -6.89 3.08
CA ALA A 105 -7.91 -5.72 3.54
C ALA A 105 -8.95 -6.19 4.57
N ALA A 106 -8.95 -5.58 5.75
CA ALA A 106 -9.81 -5.90 6.88
C ALA A 106 -10.53 -4.66 7.41
#